data_AF-A0A7I8CXC5-F1
#
_entry.id   AF-A0A7I8CXC5-F1
#
_cell.length_a   1.000
_cell.length_b   1.000
_cell.length_c   1.000
_cell.angle_alpha   90.00
_cell.angle_beta   90.00
_cell.angle_gamma   90.00
#
_symmetry.space_group_name_H-M   'P 1'
#
loop_
_entity.id
_entity.type
_entity.pdbx_description
1 polymer ?
#
loop_
_entity_poly.entity_id
_entity_poly.type
_entity_poly.pdbx_seq_one_letter_code
_entity_poly.pdbx_strand_id
1 'polypeptide(L)' 'MEQKTRPHKRGTVRIRRKVPACPPIGALMRYGERIVRVVAEASGQCVIIESVDEDGRTFRSTVKWANLARLEGQLF' A
#
# COMPACT_ATOMS: atom_id res chain seq x y z
N MET A 1 26.97 -13.65 20.76
CA MET A 1 25.79 -13.80 19.89
C MET A 1 25.23 -12.41 19.63
N GLU A 2 25.75 -11.78 18.60
CA GLU A 2 25.32 -10.49 18.03
C GLU A 2 24.12 -10.82 17.10
N GLN A 3 23.04 -10.06 17.02
CA GLN A 3 23.01 -8.78 16.31
C GLN A 3 21.86 -7.88 16.80
N LYS A 4 22.22 -6.66 17.22
CA LYS A 4 21.33 -5.58 17.65
C LYS A 4 21.44 -4.47 16.61
N THR A 5 20.41 -4.26 15.78
CA THR A 5 20.47 -3.22 14.74
C THR A 5 19.31 -2.23 14.80
N ARG A 6 19.60 -1.14 15.51
CA ARG A 6 19.38 0.31 15.23
C ARG A 6 17.94 0.86 15.03
N PRO A 7 17.62 2.02 15.63
CA PRO A 7 16.33 2.68 15.49
C PRO A 7 16.30 3.57 14.23
N HIS A 8 15.20 3.58 13.47
CA HIS A 8 15.03 4.50 12.35
C HIS A 8 13.89 5.49 12.62
N LYS A 9 14.26 6.71 13.03
CA LYS A 9 13.39 7.89 13.01
C LYS A 9 12.96 8.17 11.57
N ARG A 10 11.67 8.43 11.35
CA ARG A 10 11.21 9.37 10.31
C ARG A 10 9.80 9.85 10.67
N GLY A 11 9.72 11.09 11.16
CA GLY A 11 8.45 11.79 11.32
C GLY A 11 7.87 12.07 9.95
N THR A 12 6.63 11.65 9.72
CA THR A 12 5.92 11.94 8.46
C THR A 12 4.86 12.98 8.73
N VAL A 13 5.05 14.13 8.08
CA VAL A 13 4.13 15.25 7.95
C VAL A 13 2.71 14.74 7.67
N ARG A 14 1.74 15.12 8.51
CA ARG A 14 0.30 14.90 8.26
C ARG A 14 -0.15 15.84 7.14
N ILE A 15 0.03 15.40 5.89
CA ILE A 15 -0.62 16.03 4.74
C ILE A 15 -2.12 15.75 4.88
N ARG A 16 -2.92 16.81 5.05
CA ARG A 16 -4.38 16.78 5.14
C ARG A 16 -4.94 16.05 3.91
N ARG A 17 -5.33 14.77 4.06
CA ARG A 17 -5.87 13.99 2.95
C ARG A 17 -7.29 14.47 2.64
N LYS A 18 -7.47 15.10 1.46
CA LYS A 18 -8.76 15.17 0.77
C LYS A 18 -9.37 13.77 0.79
N VAL A 19 -10.70 13.70 0.97
CA VAL A 19 -11.50 12.45 0.95
C VAL A 19 -10.92 11.50 -0.09
N PRO A 20 -10.48 10.28 0.29
CA PRO A 20 -9.80 9.41 -0.65
C PRO A 20 -10.84 8.97 -1.70
N ALA A 21 -10.72 9.53 -2.90
CA ALA A 21 -11.35 8.98 -4.08
C ALA A 21 -10.74 7.58 -4.36
N CYS A 22 -11.50 6.76 -5.08
CA CYS A 22 -11.04 5.45 -5.54
C CYS A 22 -9.66 5.60 -6.20
N PRO A 23 -8.61 4.92 -5.70
CA PRO A 23 -7.32 4.95 -6.34
C PRO A 23 -7.43 4.45 -7.79
N PRO A 24 -6.65 5.01 -8.73
CA PRO A 24 -6.74 4.59 -10.12
C PRO A 24 -6.34 3.12 -10.28
N ILE A 25 -7.04 2.40 -11.16
CA ILE A 25 -6.67 1.03 -11.53
C ILE A 25 -5.25 1.03 -12.08
N GLY A 26 -4.44 0.09 -11.61
CA GLY A 26 -3.01 0.00 -11.91
C GLY A 26 -2.11 0.74 -10.92
N ALA A 27 -2.66 1.53 -9.99
CA ALA A 27 -1.85 2.23 -9.00
C ALA A 27 -1.10 1.26 -8.09
N LEU A 28 0.20 1.52 -7.90
CA LEU A 28 0.99 0.88 -6.85
C LEU A 28 0.80 1.62 -5.53
N MET A 29 0.44 0.87 -4.49
CA MET A 29 0.19 1.38 -3.15
C MET A 29 0.84 0.46 -2.11
N ARG A 30 0.86 0.90 -0.86
CA ARG A 30 1.33 0.10 0.28
C ARG A 30 0.15 -0.40 1.10
N TYR A 31 0.14 -1.70 1.39
CA TYR A 31 -0.79 -2.35 2.31
C TYR A 31 0.01 -3.13 3.37
N GLY A 32 0.05 -2.61 4.59
CA GLY A 32 0.97 -3.11 5.62
C GLY A 32 2.43 -2.95 5.18
N GLU A 33 3.12 -4.09 5.08
CA GLU A 33 4.53 -4.20 4.62
C GLU A 33 4.65 -4.56 3.13
N ARG A 34 3.52 -4.80 2.43
CA ARG A 34 3.50 -5.26 1.04
C ARG A 34 3.22 -4.12 0.07
N ILE A 35 3.86 -4.19 -1.09
CA ILE A 35 3.51 -3.38 -2.26
C ILE A 35 2.39 -4.09 -3.00
N VAL A 36 1.32 -3.36 -3.30
CA VAL A 36 0.13 -3.88 -3.95
C VAL A 36 -0.22 -3.04 -5.16
N ARG A 37 -0.79 -3.70 -6.18
CA ARG A 37 -1.38 -3.05 -7.34
C ARG A 37 -2.90 -3.05 -7.21
N VAL A 38 -3.53 -1.90 -7.43
CA VAL A 38 -4.99 -1.82 -7.53
C VAL A 38 -5.40 -2.43 -8.88
N VAL A 39 -6.25 -3.46 -8.88
CA VAL A 39 -6.68 -4.15 -10.10
C VAL A 39 -8.12 -3.87 -10.49
N ALA A 40 -8.97 -3.51 -9.53
CA ALA A 40 -10.34 -3.09 -9.79
C ALA A 40 -10.89 -2.26 -8.64
N GLU A 41 -11.87 -1.42 -8.95
CA GLU A 41 -12.79 -0.89 -7.94
C GLU A 41 -13.73 -2.01 -7.48
N ALA A 42 -14.03 -2.04 -6.19
CA ALA A 42 -15.06 -2.89 -5.61
C ALA A 42 -16.16 -2.02 -4.98
N SER A 43 -17.21 -2.65 -4.46
CA SER A 43 -18.35 -1.91 -3.92
C SER A 43 -17.95 -0.95 -2.78
N GLY A 44 -18.52 0.26 -2.82
CA GLY A 44 -18.36 1.26 -1.77
C GLY A 44 -16.95 1.83 -1.74
N GLN A 45 -16.29 1.73 -0.58
CA GLN A 45 -14.93 2.24 -0.36
C GLN A 45 -13.84 1.19 -0.55
N CYS A 46 -14.15 0.12 -1.28
CA CYS A 46 -13.29 -1.04 -1.43
C CYS A 46 -12.63 -1.07 -2.81
N VAL A 47 -11.43 -1.63 -2.87
CA VAL A 47 -10.72 -1.96 -4.11
C VAL A 47 -10.25 -3.40 -4.04
N ILE A 48 -10.15 -4.04 -5.19
CA ILE A 48 -9.42 -5.28 -5.35
C ILE A 48 -7.96 -4.91 -5.57
N ILE A 49 -7.10 -5.43 -4.71
CA ILE A 49 -5.65 -5.32 -4.81
C ILE A 49 -5.03 -6.66 -5.19
N GLU A 50 -3.87 -6.59 -5.83
CA GLU A 50 -3.02 -7.72 -6.15
C GLU A 50 -1.63 -7.49 -5.54
N SER A 51 -1.12 -8.46 -4.79
CA SER A 51 0.26 -8.51 -4.32
C SER A 51 0.97 -9.73 -4.87
N VAL A 52 2.28 -9.65 -4.94
CA VAL A 52 3.17 -10.79 -5.19
C VAL A 52 3.89 -11.12 -3.89
N ASP A 53 3.96 -12.39 -3.51
CA ASP A 53 4.76 -12.83 -2.36
C ASP A 53 6.20 -13.18 -2.76
N GLU A 54 7.00 -13.66 -1.81
CA GLU A 54 8.41 -14.00 -2.01
C GLU A 54 8.61 -15.16 -3.00
N ASP A 55 7.65 -16.09 -3.08
CA ASP A 55 7.63 -17.17 -4.08
C ASP A 55 7.13 -16.72 -5.46
N GLY A 56 6.81 -15.44 -5.64
CA GLY A 56 6.33 -14.90 -6.91
C GLY A 56 4.86 -15.20 -7.22
N ARG A 57 4.09 -15.72 -6.26
CA ARG A 57 2.66 -16.02 -6.44
C ARG A 57 1.83 -14.77 -6.24
N THR A 58 0.82 -14.61 -7.10
CA THR A 58 -0.11 -13.49 -7.03
C THR A 58 -1.24 -13.80 -6.06
N PHE A 59 -1.54 -12.86 -5.16
CA PHE A 59 -2.66 -12.89 -4.24
C PHE A 59 -3.58 -11.71 -4.50
N ARG A 60 -4.89 -11.97 -4.56
CA ARG A 60 -5.91 -10.93 -4.69
C ARG A 60 -6.68 -10.78 -3.38
N SER A 61 -6.99 -9.55 -3.03
CA SER A 61 -7.77 -9.25 -1.82
C SER A 61 -8.61 -8.00 -2.00
N THR A 62 -9.78 -7.99 -1.37
CA THR A 62 -10.67 -6.82 -1.35
C THR A 62 -10.41 -6.05 -0.06
N VAL A 63 -9.95 -4.80 -0.17
CA VAL A 63 -9.61 -3.96 0.98
C VAL A 63 -10.20 -2.57 0.83
N LYS A 64 -10.48 -1.90 1.95
CA LYS A 64 -10.88 -0.49 1.92
C LYS A 64 -9.69 0.37 1.47
N TRP A 65 -9.89 1.26 0.49
CA TRP A 65 -8.80 2.13 0.01
C TRP A 65 -8.26 3.09 1.08
N ALA A 66 -9.02 3.35 2.15
CA ALA A 66 -8.56 4.11 3.31
C ALA A 66 -7.38 3.44 4.05
N ASN A 67 -7.23 2.11 3.92
CA ASN A 67 -6.10 1.35 4.47
C ASN A 67 -4.89 1.29 3.53
N LEU A 68 -5.00 1.84 2.32
CA LEU A 68 -3.89 1.91 1.38
C LEU A 68 -3.14 3.23 1.57
N ALA A 69 -1.83 3.14 1.63
CA ALA A 69 -0.96 4.30 1.63
C ALA A 69 -0.36 4.52 0.23
N ARG A 70 -0.35 5.77 -0.23
CA ARG A 70 0.37 6.14 -1.44
C ARG A 70 1.86 5.94 -1.20
N LEU A 71 2.55 5.38 -2.19
CA LEU A 71 4.01 5.28 -2.18
C LEU A 71 4.60 6.65 -2.50
N GLU A 72 4.62 7.56 -1.52
CA GLU A 72 5.26 8.85 -1.68
C GLU A 72 6.78 8.67 -1.52
N GLY A 73 7.55 9.00 -2.57
CA GLY A 73 9.00 9.07 -2.51
C GLY A 73 9.77 7.79 -2.87
N GLN A 74 9.14 6.75 -3.42
CA GLN A 74 9.89 5.70 -4.12
C GLN A 74 9.93 6.03 -5.61
N LEU A 75 10.98 6.74 -5.99
CA LEU A 75 11.50 6.78 -7.34
C LEU A 75 11.77 5.33 -7.79
N PHE A 76 11.34 4.98 -9.00
CA PHE A 76 12.12 4.06 -9.82
C PHE A 76 13.44 4.76 -10.19
#